data_AF-A0A4U9XL19-F1
#
_entry.id   AF-A0A4U9XL19-F1
#
_cell.length_a   1.000
_cell.length_b   1.000
_cell.length_c   1.000
_cell.angle_alpha   90.00
_cell.angle_beta   90.00
_cell.angle_gamma   90.00
#
_symmetry.space_group_name_H-M   'P 1'
#
loop_
_entity.id
_entity.type
_entity.pdbx_description
1 polymer ?
#
loop_
_entity_poly.entity_id
_entity_poly.type
_entity_poly.pdbx_seq_one_letter_code
_entity_poly.pdbx_strand_id
1 'polypeptide(L)'
;MSFEEIQKLVEQWAIDRNLNHADPKIQWMRVSEEIGEIRDVLLKPTKFVEPDLAMRDAIGDSLVTLIVLSMQLNQNPVECLEYAYNEIKNRKGMLINGNFVKNEDYK
;
A
#
# COMPACT_ATOMS: atom_id res chain seq x y z
N MET A 1 -4.15 14.02 11.73
CA MET A 1 -4.99 13.56 10.62
C MET A 1 -5.22 12.07 10.79
N SER A 2 -6.46 11.60 10.71
CA SER A 2 -6.81 10.18 10.61
C SER A 2 -6.52 9.67 9.20
N PHE A 3 -6.50 8.34 9.01
CA PHE A 3 -6.29 7.75 7.69
C PHE A 3 -7.36 8.22 6.68
N GLU A 4 -8.62 8.25 7.10
CA GLU A 4 -9.76 8.71 6.31
C GLU A 4 -9.65 10.19 5.93
N GLU A 5 -9.12 11.03 6.82
CA GLU A 5 -8.88 12.44 6.53
C GLU A 5 -7.81 12.60 5.44
N ILE A 6 -6.71 11.82 5.50
CA ILE A 6 -5.67 11.86 4.45
C ILE A 6 -6.19 11.26 3.15
N GLN A 7 -6.91 10.15 3.21
CA GLN A 7 -7.49 9.48 2.05
C GLN A 7 -8.33 10.46 1.22
N LYS A 8 -9.23 11.20 1.88
CA LYS A 8 -10.08 12.21 1.20
C LYS A 8 -9.27 13.31 0.53
N LEU A 9 -8.16 13.74 1.13
CA LEU A 9 -7.27 14.74 0.52
C LEU A 9 -6.56 14.19 -0.72
N VAL A 10 -6.15 12.91 -0.70
CA VAL A 10 -5.56 12.23 -1.86
C VAL A 10 -6.59 12.05 -2.98
N GLU A 11 -7.80 11.62 -2.66
CA GLU A 11 -8.90 11.49 -3.61
C GLU A 11 -9.22 12.85 -4.26
N GLN A 12 -9.32 13.92 -3.47
CA GLN A 12 -9.53 15.26 -4.00
C GLN A 12 -8.37 15.71 -4.90
N TRP A 13 -7.11 15.48 -4.48
CA TRP A 13 -5.93 15.80 -5.29
C TRP A 13 -5.94 15.08 -6.66
N ALA A 14 -6.46 13.84 -6.70
CA ALA A 14 -6.59 13.04 -7.90
C ALA A 14 -7.75 13.49 -8.78
N ILE A 15 -8.89 13.88 -8.19
CA ILE A 15 -10.03 14.50 -8.90
C ILE A 15 -9.61 15.81 -9.56
N ASP A 16 -8.89 16.67 -8.84
CA ASP A 16 -8.39 17.96 -9.34
C ASP A 16 -7.47 17.80 -10.57
N ARG A 17 -6.92 16.61 -10.78
CA ARG A 17 -6.04 16.23 -11.91
C ARG A 17 -6.71 15.31 -12.91
N ASN A 18 -8.01 15.07 -12.77
CA ASN A 18 -8.80 14.18 -13.62
C ASN A 18 -8.27 12.73 -13.66
N LEU A 19 -7.55 12.30 -12.61
CA LEU A 19 -7.01 10.95 -12.51
C LEU A 19 -8.11 9.93 -12.18
N ASN A 20 -9.21 10.37 -11.54
CA ASN A 20 -10.36 9.54 -11.22
C ASN A 20 -11.05 8.92 -12.46
N HIS A 21 -10.79 9.45 -13.67
CA HIS A 21 -11.32 8.92 -14.93
C HIS A 21 -10.25 8.27 -15.82
N ALA A 22 -9.00 8.20 -15.36
CA ALA A 22 -7.91 7.58 -16.12
C ALA A 22 -8.01 6.05 -16.13
N ASP A 23 -7.30 5.40 -17.05
CA ASP A 23 -7.27 3.92 -17.15
C ASP A 23 -6.61 3.32 -15.90
N PRO A 24 -7.33 2.49 -15.10
CA PRO A 24 -6.77 1.87 -13.90
C PRO A 24 -5.59 0.95 -14.18
N LYS A 25 -5.42 0.45 -15.42
CA LYS A 25 -4.23 -0.35 -15.79
C LYS A 25 -2.96 0.49 -15.80
N ILE A 26 -3.06 1.77 -16.19
CA ILE A 26 -1.92 2.70 -16.14
C ILE A 26 -1.59 3.03 -14.68
N GLN A 27 -2.62 3.26 -13.86
CA GLN A 27 -2.41 3.51 -12.44
C GLN A 27 -1.83 2.30 -11.70
N TRP A 28 -2.20 1.07 -12.08
CA TRP A 28 -1.56 -0.14 -11.59
C TRP A 28 -0.05 -0.16 -11.87
N MET A 29 0.39 0.30 -13.04
CA MET A 29 1.82 0.40 -13.35
C MET A 29 2.52 1.37 -12.39
N ARG A 30 1.87 2.47 -12.00
CA ARG A 30 2.40 3.39 -10.97
C ARG A 30 2.49 2.73 -9.61
N VAL A 31 1.44 2.04 -9.15
CA VAL A 31 1.48 1.28 -7.89
C VAL A 31 2.67 0.31 -7.87
N SER A 32 2.91 -0.41 -8.97
CA SER A 32 4.05 -1.32 -9.07
C SER A 32 5.41 -0.61 -9.07
N GLU A 33 5.49 0.62 -9.59
CA GLU A 33 6.68 1.47 -9.58
C GLU A 33 7.01 1.91 -8.15
N GLU A 34 6.03 2.49 -7.43
CA GLU A 34 6.22 2.99 -6.05
C GLU A 34 6.56 1.87 -5.06
N ILE A 35 5.91 0.71 -5.18
CA ILE A 35 6.26 -0.47 -4.36
C ILE A 35 7.69 -0.93 -4.68
N GLY A 36 8.15 -0.73 -5.92
CA GLY A 36 9.52 -1.01 -6.34
C GLY A 36 10.55 -0.11 -5.66
N GLU A 37 10.18 1.11 -5.28
CA GLU A 37 11.06 2.03 -4.54
C GLU A 37 11.30 1.54 -3.11
N ILE A 38 10.29 0.99 -2.44
CA ILE A 38 10.45 0.35 -1.12
C ILE A 38 11.53 -0.74 -1.19
N ARG A 39 11.48 -1.60 -2.21
CA ARG A 39 12.50 -2.63 -2.43
C ARG A 39 13.88 -2.01 -2.62
N ASP A 40 13.98 -0.94 -3.39
CA ASP A 40 15.25 -0.31 -3.70
C ASP A 40 15.89 0.33 -2.46
N VAL A 41 15.10 0.95 -1.57
CA VAL A 41 15.59 1.44 -0.27
C VAL A 41 16.06 0.29 0.62
N LEU A 42 15.28 -0.80 0.71
CA LEU A 42 15.64 -1.99 1.51
C LEU A 42 16.94 -2.66 1.04
N LEU A 43 17.10 -2.84 -0.27
CA LEU A 43 18.19 -3.66 -0.82
C LEU A 43 19.43 -2.84 -1.17
N LYS A 44 19.30 -1.52 -1.32
CA LYS A 44 20.39 -0.62 -1.72
C LYS A 44 20.41 0.66 -0.86
N PRO A 45 20.40 0.56 0.48
CA PRO A 45 20.28 1.73 1.36
C PRO A 45 21.43 2.72 1.19
N THR A 46 22.62 2.25 0.81
CA THR A 46 23.79 3.11 0.57
C THR A 46 23.65 4.07 -0.61
N LYS A 47 22.60 3.91 -1.44
CA LYS A 47 22.27 4.85 -2.52
C LYS A 47 21.54 6.11 -2.03
N PHE A 48 21.09 6.14 -0.78
CA PHE A 48 20.29 7.22 -0.23
C PHE A 48 21.07 7.93 0.87
N VAL A 49 21.02 9.27 0.87
CA VAL A 49 21.67 10.10 1.91
C VAL A 49 20.97 9.89 3.26
N GLU A 50 19.64 9.77 3.24
CA GLU A 50 18.80 9.54 4.41
C GLU A 50 17.82 8.37 4.14
N PRO A 51 18.27 7.10 4.28
CA PRO A 51 17.48 5.92 3.93
C PRO A 51 16.13 5.82 4.67
N ASP A 52 16.06 6.30 5.92
CA ASP A 52 14.82 6.28 6.70
C ASP A 52 13.77 7.26 6.14
N LEU A 53 14.20 8.43 5.66
CA LEU A 53 13.30 9.37 4.98
C LEU A 53 12.88 8.81 3.62
N ALA A 54 13.82 8.25 2.85
CA ALA A 54 13.50 7.62 1.56
C ALA A 54 12.50 6.45 1.71
N MET A 55 12.61 5.67 2.80
CA MET A 55 11.64 4.61 3.13
C MET A 55 10.26 5.19 3.41
N ARG A 56 10.19 6.29 4.17
CA ARG A 56 8.92 6.96 4.49
C ARG A 56 8.24 7.49 3.22
N ASP A 57 9.01 8.09 2.32
CA ASP A 57 8.51 8.61 1.04
C ASP A 57 7.98 7.46 0.16
N ALA A 58 8.77 6.42 -0.06
CA ALA A 58 8.36 5.26 -0.88
C ALA A 58 7.10 4.55 -0.35
N ILE A 59 6.96 4.41 0.98
CA ILE A 59 5.73 3.88 1.60
C ILE A 59 4.56 4.84 1.38
N GLY A 60 4.80 6.16 1.54
CA GLY A 60 3.79 7.19 1.32
C GLY A 60 3.27 7.19 -0.12
N ASP A 61 4.17 7.16 -1.10
CA ASP A 61 3.83 7.16 -2.52
C ASP A 61 3.11 5.86 -2.93
N SER A 62 3.50 4.73 -2.34
CA SER A 62 2.77 3.46 -2.49
C SER A 62 1.33 3.56 -1.99
N LEU A 63 1.10 4.23 -0.85
CA LEU A 63 -0.26 4.45 -0.32
C LEU A 63 -1.05 5.42 -1.20
N VAL A 64 -0.44 6.53 -1.65
CA VAL A 64 -1.08 7.51 -2.54
C VAL A 64 -1.54 6.83 -3.83
N THR A 65 -0.65 6.09 -4.48
CA THR A 65 -0.96 5.43 -5.76
C THR A 65 -2.02 4.34 -5.60
N LEU A 66 -2.01 3.60 -4.49
CA LEU A 66 -3.02 2.59 -4.20
C LEU A 66 -4.39 3.22 -3.89
N ILE A 67 -4.44 4.32 -3.15
CA ILE A 67 -5.70 5.06 -2.89
C ILE A 67 -6.31 5.55 -4.21
N VAL A 68 -5.50 6.14 -5.10
CA VAL A 68 -5.98 6.58 -6.42
C VAL A 68 -6.48 5.40 -7.26
N LEU A 69 -5.79 4.26 -7.23
CA LEU A 69 -6.25 3.05 -7.92
C LEU A 69 -7.59 2.55 -7.36
N SER A 70 -7.73 2.50 -6.03
CA SER A 70 -8.99 2.13 -5.38
C SER A 70 -10.13 3.05 -5.81
N MET A 71 -9.90 4.37 -5.86
CA MET A 71 -10.87 5.35 -6.33
C MET A 71 -11.30 5.07 -7.79
N GLN A 72 -10.36 4.81 -8.71
CA GLN A 72 -10.67 4.48 -10.11
C GLN A 72 -11.45 3.16 -10.27
N LEU A 73 -11.26 2.23 -9.33
CA LEU A 73 -11.96 0.93 -9.28
C LEU A 73 -13.26 0.98 -8.47
N ASN A 74 -13.69 2.17 -8.02
CA ASN A 74 -14.85 2.36 -7.15
C ASN A 74 -14.80 1.51 -5.87
N GLN A 75 -13.62 1.42 -5.24
CA GLN A 75 -13.38 0.72 -3.98
C GLN A 75 -12.98 1.70 -2.89
N ASN A 76 -13.41 1.47 -1.65
CA ASN A 76 -12.95 2.21 -0.48
C ASN A 76 -11.77 1.48 0.19
N PRO A 77 -10.56 2.08 0.27
CA PRO A 77 -9.40 1.46 0.90
C PRO A 77 -9.62 0.98 2.34
N VAL A 78 -10.39 1.72 3.15
CA VAL A 78 -10.68 1.33 4.55
C VAL A 78 -11.58 0.10 4.60
N GLU A 79 -12.60 0.03 3.75
CA GLU A 79 -13.47 -1.16 3.66
C GLU A 79 -12.70 -2.38 3.14
N CYS A 80 -11.82 -2.19 2.14
CA CYS A 80 -10.93 -3.25 1.67
C CYS A 80 -10.01 -3.76 2.79
N LEU A 81 -9.46 -2.85 3.59
CA LEU A 81 -8.60 -3.19 4.73
C LEU A 81 -9.39 -3.89 5.83
N GLU A 82 -10.61 -3.44 6.14
CA GLU A 82 -11.49 -4.08 7.11
C GLU A 82 -11.84 -5.52 6.68
N TYR A 83 -12.18 -5.71 5.40
CA TYR A 83 -12.42 -7.03 4.83
C TYR A 83 -11.20 -7.94 5.02
N ALA A 84 -10.01 -7.49 4.65
CA ALA A 84 -8.77 -8.24 4.84
C ALA A 84 -8.45 -8.49 6.32
N TYR A 85 -8.71 -7.52 7.20
CA TYR A 85 -8.50 -7.66 8.64
C TYR A 85 -9.40 -8.76 9.23
N ASN A 86 -10.67 -8.80 8.83
CA ASN A 86 -11.62 -9.80 9.29
C ASN A 86 -11.19 -11.24 8.93
N GLU A 87 -10.47 -11.41 7.81
CA GLU A 87 -9.88 -12.68 7.41
C GLU A 87 -8.60 -13.06 8.18
N ILE A 88 -7.89 -12.08 8.76
CA ILE A 88 -6.61 -12.36 9.45
C ILE A 88 -6.71 -12.31 10.97
N LYS A 89 -7.71 -11.61 11.54
CA LYS A 89 -7.81 -11.33 12.98
C LYS A 89 -7.86 -12.56 13.88
N ASN A 90 -8.38 -13.67 13.37
CA ASN A 90 -8.52 -14.93 14.11
C ASN A 90 -7.49 -15.99 13.69
N ARG A 91 -6.52 -15.65 12.83
CA ARG A 91 -5.51 -16.62 12.38
C ARG A 91 -4.67 -17.08 13.55
N LYS A 92 -4.54 -18.41 13.69
CA LYS A 92 -3.64 -19.04 14.67
C LYS A 92 -2.42 -19.59 13.94
N GLY A 93 -1.24 -19.32 14.47
CA GLY A 93 0.03 -19.65 13.86
C GLY A 93 1.19 -19.25 14.75
N MET A 94 2.41 -19.55 14.30
CA MET A 94 3.64 -19.09 14.93
C MET A 94 4.62 -18.58 13.89
N LEU A 95 5.54 -17.73 14.33
CA LEU A 95 6.65 -17.29 13.48
C LEU A 95 7.71 -18.40 13.39
N ILE A 96 8.02 -18.85 12.17
CA ILE A 96 9.11 -19.78 11.88
C ILE A 96 10.00 -19.10 10.84
N ASN A 97 11.27 -18.87 11.20
CA ASN A 97 12.24 -18.19 10.33
C ASN A 97 11.73 -16.84 9.77
N GLY A 98 11.01 -16.07 10.59
CA GLY A 98 10.44 -14.77 10.20
C GLY A 98 9.14 -14.84 9.38
N ASN A 99 8.66 -16.04 9.04
CA ASN A 99 7.40 -16.22 8.34
C ASN A 99 6.30 -16.66 9.29
N PHE A 100 5.10 -16.06 9.17
CA PHE A 100 3.93 -16.53 9.91
C PHE A 100 3.40 -17.82 9.27
N VAL A 101 3.50 -18.93 10.00
CA VAL A 101 3.02 -20.26 9.58
C VAL A 101 1.73 -20.57 10.32
N LYS A 102 0.65 -20.89 9.60
CA LYS A 102 -0.65 -21.22 10.21
C LYS A 102 -0.58 -22.59 10.88
N ASN A 103 -1.41 -22.78 11.91
CA ASN A 103 -1.46 -24.05 12.62
C ASN A 103 -1.87 -25.24 11.74
N GLU A 104 -2.72 -24.99 10.76
CA GLU A 104 -3.23 -26.00 9.83
C GLU A 104 -2.16 -26.46 8.82
N ASP A 105 -1.09 -25.67 8.65
CA ASP A 105 0.03 -25.96 7.76
C ASP A 105 1.13 -26.78 8.47
N TYR A 106 0.97 -27.11 9.76
CA TYR A 106 1.81 -28.09 10.45
C TYR A 106 1.46 -29.50 9.95
N LYS A 107 2.30 -30.05 9.08
CA LYS A 107 2.35 -31.49 8.79
C LYS A 107 3.46 -32.16 9.58
#